data_AF-D2AS45-F1
#
_entry.id   AF-D2AS45-F1
#
_cell.length_a   1.000
_cell.length_b   1.000
_cell.length_c   1.000
_cell.angle_alpha   90.00
_cell.angle_beta   90.00
_cell.angle_gamma   90.00
#
_symmetry.space_group_name_H-M   'P 1'
#
loop_
_entity.id
_entity.type
_entity.pdbx_description
1 polymer ?
#
loop_
_entity_poly.entity_id
_entity_poly.type
_entity_poly.pdbx_seq_one_letter_code
_entity_poly.pdbx_strand_id
1 'polypeptide(L)'
;MTRFRSGFTRWIEQRLLRDDPDDLIEAIGFLARTEGLSPDVAEHVATMTGTMTSDVVAAYQADNTEWASTQATFDHPDLTALDDHLDTVAYCRHQD
;
A
#
# COMPACT_ATOMS: atom_id res chain seq x y z
N MET A 1 2.47 -16.10 6.26
CA MET A 1 1.92 -14.72 6.28
C MET A 1 1.99 -14.20 4.87
N THR A 2 0.86 -13.84 4.26
CA THR A 2 0.80 -13.19 2.96
C THR A 2 1.29 -11.75 3.12
N ARG A 3 2.53 -11.47 2.73
CA ARG A 3 3.08 -10.11 2.72
C ARG A 3 2.30 -9.24 1.74
N PHE A 4 1.78 -8.12 2.21
CA PHE A 4 1.16 -7.12 1.34
C PHE A 4 2.26 -6.39 0.57
N ARG A 5 2.57 -6.87 -0.64
CA ARG A 5 3.55 -6.22 -1.53
C ARG A 5 2.84 -5.23 -2.43
N SER A 6 3.07 -3.94 -2.18
CA SER A 6 2.68 -2.87 -3.08
C SER A 6 3.71 -2.62 -4.18
N GLY A 7 3.32 -1.82 -5.19
CA GLY A 7 4.24 -1.34 -6.21
C GLY A 7 5.40 -0.55 -5.58
N PHE A 8 5.12 0.23 -4.53
CA PHE A 8 6.14 0.98 -3.79
C PHE A 8 7.08 0.09 -2.99
N THR A 9 6.59 -0.88 -2.20
CA THR A 9 7.48 -1.81 -1.47
C THR A 9 8.30 -2.66 -2.41
N ARG A 10 7.73 -3.09 -3.54
CA ARG A 10 8.46 -3.83 -4.58
C ARG A 10 9.53 -2.97 -5.26
N TRP A 11 9.27 -1.68 -5.44
CA TRP A 11 10.25 -0.73 -5.99
C TRP A 11 11.46 -0.55 -5.06
N ILE A 12 11.21 -0.52 -3.75
CA ILE A 12 12.26 -0.47 -2.71
C ILE A 12 13.07 -1.78 -2.70
N GLU A 13 12.39 -2.94 -2.69
CA GLU A 13 13.02 -4.27 -2.74
C GLU A 13 14.03 -4.41 -3.90
N GLN A 14 13.68 -3.91 -5.08
CA GLN A 14 14.53 -4.01 -6.28
C GLN A 14 15.81 -3.17 -6.22
N ARG A 15 15.86 -2.17 -5.33
CA ARG A 15 16.93 -1.16 -5.30
C ARG A 15 17.75 -1.19 -4.01
N LEU A 16 17.42 -2.08 -3.08
CA LEU A 16 18.17 -2.23 -1.85
C LEU A 16 19.62 -2.65 -2.14
N LEU A 17 20.56 -1.83 -1.66
CA LEU A 17 22.00 -2.04 -1.78
C LEU A 17 22.58 -2.92 -0.67
N ARG A 18 21.77 -3.31 0.33
CA ARG A 18 22.16 -4.10 1.49
C ARG A 18 21.27 -5.32 1.66
N ASP A 19 21.88 -6.40 2.17
CA ASP A 19 21.17 -7.52 2.76
C ASP A 19 20.42 -7.04 4.03
N ASP A 20 19.11 -7.26 4.07
CA ASP A 20 18.11 -7.09 5.17
C ASP A 20 17.50 -5.69 5.44
N PRO A 21 16.27 -5.57 6.04
CA PRO A 21 15.25 -6.57 6.42
C PRO A 21 13.86 -6.32 5.79
N ASP A 22 13.19 -7.39 5.34
CA ASP A 22 11.84 -7.33 4.75
C ASP A 22 10.80 -6.56 5.62
N ASP A 23 10.95 -6.61 6.95
CA ASP A 23 10.03 -5.98 7.91
C ASP A 23 10.05 -4.45 7.85
N LEU A 24 11.20 -3.84 7.56
CA LEU A 24 11.34 -2.38 7.44
C LEU A 24 10.67 -1.88 6.15
N ILE A 25 10.77 -2.65 5.07
CA ILE A 25 10.12 -2.33 3.79
C ILE A 25 8.60 -2.38 3.96
N GLU A 26 8.08 -3.40 4.66
CA GLU A 26 6.65 -3.54 4.92
C GLU A 26 6.13 -2.40 5.81
N ALA A 27 6.86 -2.03 6.85
CA ALA A 27 6.51 -0.88 7.71
C ALA A 27 6.50 0.45 6.92
N ILE A 28 7.48 0.69 6.06
CA ILE A 28 7.54 1.88 5.21
C ILE A 28 6.36 1.88 4.22
N GLY A 29 6.07 0.74 3.59
CA GLY A 29 4.96 0.61 2.65
C GLY A 29 3.59 0.85 3.28
N PHE A 30 3.39 0.36 4.51
CA PHE A 30 2.18 0.56 5.28
C PHE A 30 2.01 2.03 5.68
N LEU A 31 3.01 2.63 6.34
CA LEU A 31 2.96 4.02 6.77
C LEU A 31 2.78 4.99 5.61
N ALA A 32 3.46 4.74 4.49
CA ALA A 32 3.31 5.56 3.29
C ALA A 32 1.86 5.54 2.76
N ARG A 33 1.16 4.41 2.86
CA ARG A 33 -0.26 4.30 2.46
C ARG A 33 -1.21 4.96 3.44
N THR A 34 -1.01 4.78 4.74
CA THR A 34 -1.98 5.22 5.75
C THR A 34 -1.80 6.68 6.14
N GLU A 35 -0.56 7.17 6.17
CA GLU A 35 -0.21 8.51 6.67
C GLU A 35 0.49 9.39 5.63
N GLY A 36 0.82 8.82 4.47
CA GLY A 36 1.58 9.49 3.44
C GLY A 36 3.09 9.37 3.62
N LEU A 37 3.84 9.80 2.60
CA LEU A 37 5.30 9.76 2.63
C LEU A 37 5.85 11.04 3.28
N SER A 38 6.42 10.90 4.48
CA SER A 38 7.12 12.02 5.13
C SER A 38 8.47 12.31 4.46
N PRO A 39 8.96 13.57 4.54
CA PRO A 39 10.26 13.94 3.95
C PRO A 39 11.42 13.12 4.50
N ASP A 40 11.44 12.88 5.82
CA ASP A 40 12.49 12.12 6.51
C ASP A 40 12.50 10.65 6.06
N VAL A 41 11.32 10.06 5.85
CA VAL A 41 11.20 8.69 5.32
C VAL A 41 11.65 8.64 3.86
N ALA A 42 11.32 9.64 3.05
CA ALA A 42 11.76 9.71 1.66
C ALA A 42 13.30 9.80 1.55
N GLU A 43 13.95 10.60 2.39
CA GLU A 43 15.40 10.72 2.46
C GLU A 43 16.06 9.44 2.98
N HIS A 44 15.44 8.78 3.96
CA HIS A 44 15.90 7.50 4.48
C HIS A 44 15.86 6.40 3.41
N VAL A 45 14.75 6.28 2.68
CA VAL A 45 14.60 5.31 1.58
C VAL A 45 15.58 5.62 0.45
N ALA A 46 15.77 6.89 0.08
CA ALA A 46 16.74 7.31 -0.93
C ALA A 46 18.17 6.89 -0.54
N THR A 47 18.54 7.09 0.73
CA THR A 47 19.83 6.65 1.27
C THR A 47 19.99 5.14 1.22
N MET A 48 18.96 4.37 1.61
CA MET A 48 19.00 2.90 1.62
C MET A 48 19.09 2.28 0.22
N THR A 49 18.45 2.93 -0.76
CA THR A 49 18.37 2.44 -2.15
C THR A 49 19.42 3.06 -3.06
N GLY A 50 20.21 4.03 -2.56
CA GLY A 50 21.19 4.79 -3.35
C GLY A 50 20.55 5.61 -4.47
N THR A 51 19.28 5.99 -4.34
CA THR A 51 18.56 6.83 -5.32
C THR A 51 18.42 8.26 -4.84
N MET A 52 17.83 9.12 -5.67
CA MET A 52 17.44 10.46 -5.24
C MET A 52 16.08 10.42 -4.53
N THR A 53 15.85 11.34 -3.59
CA THR A 53 14.57 11.53 -2.90
C THR A 53 13.42 11.79 -3.89
N SER A 54 13.70 12.47 -5.00
CA SER A 54 12.73 12.68 -6.08
C SER A 54 12.23 11.39 -6.71
N ASP A 55 13.11 10.39 -6.85
CA ASP A 55 12.75 9.10 -7.44
C ASP A 55 11.86 8.29 -6.49
N VAL A 56 12.13 8.39 -5.18
CA VAL A 56 11.29 7.79 -4.13
C VAL A 56 9.89 8.41 -4.12
N VAL A 57 9.82 9.75 -4.17
CA VAL A 57 8.53 10.47 -4.21
C VAL A 57 7.74 10.11 -5.46
N ALA A 58 8.40 10.03 -6.63
CA ALA A 58 7.75 9.64 -7.88
C ALA A 58 7.21 8.20 -7.83
N ALA A 59 7.98 7.25 -7.29
CA ALA A 59 7.55 5.86 -7.12
C ALA A 59 6.37 5.75 -6.14
N TYR A 60 6.41 6.48 -5.03
CA TYR A 60 5.33 6.56 -4.07
C TYR A 60 4.04 7.14 -4.69
N GLN A 61 4.14 8.25 -5.43
CA GLN A 61 2.98 8.88 -6.07
C GLN A 61 2.34 7.99 -7.13
N ALA A 62 3.14 7.26 -7.91
CA ALA A 62 2.65 6.32 -8.90
C ALA A 62 1.84 5.18 -8.24
N ASP A 63 2.38 4.58 -7.18
CA ASP A 63 1.70 3.51 -6.42
C ASP A 63 0.45 4.02 -5.70
N ASN A 64 0.48 5.23 -5.13
CA ASN A 64 -0.68 5.80 -4.46
C ASN A 64 -1.80 6.18 -5.45
N THR A 65 -1.46 6.55 -6.68
CA THR A 65 -2.44 6.79 -7.76
C THR A 65 -3.13 5.49 -8.18
N GLU A 66 -2.36 4.41 -8.33
CA GLU A 66 -2.89 3.08 -8.64
C GLU A 66 -3.77 2.54 -7.51
N TRP A 67 -3.34 2.74 -6.27
CA TRP A 67 -4.13 2.38 -5.09
C TRP A 67 -5.42 3.20 -5.00
N ALA A 68 -5.36 4.53 -5.19
CA ALA A 68 -6.55 5.38 -5.20
C ALA A 68 -7.54 4.99 -6.30
N SER A 69 -7.06 4.61 -7.50
CA SER A 69 -7.92 4.11 -8.57
C SER A 69 -8.57 2.76 -8.22
N THR A 70 -7.82 1.90 -7.53
CA THR A 70 -8.33 0.60 -7.07
C THR A 70 -9.38 0.80 -5.98
N GLN A 71 -9.12 1.67 -5.01
CA GLN A 71 -10.06 2.01 -3.94
C GLN A 71 -11.34 2.65 -4.51
N ALA A 72 -11.22 3.56 -5.48
CA ALA A 72 -12.38 4.15 -6.16
C ALA A 72 -13.24 3.10 -6.90
N THR A 73 -12.64 1.99 -7.33
CA THR A 73 -13.38 0.86 -7.92
C THR A 73 -14.18 0.12 -6.85
N PHE A 74 -13.59 -0.13 -5.67
CA PHE A 74 -14.27 -0.79 -4.55
C PHE A 74 -15.32 0.09 -3.87
N ASP A 75 -15.08 1.39 -3.78
CA ASP A 75 -16.02 2.39 -3.27
C ASP A 75 -17.16 2.69 -4.26
N HIS A 76 -17.19 1.99 -5.42
CA HIS A 76 -18.27 2.14 -6.37
C HIS A 76 -19.59 1.71 -5.71
N PRO A 77 -20.64 2.55 -5.76
CA PRO A 77 -21.87 2.33 -4.99
C PRO A 77 -22.56 1.01 -5.29
N ASP A 78 -22.41 0.49 -6.52
CA ASP A 78 -22.95 -0.82 -6.91
C ASP A 78 -22.24 -1.99 -6.19
N LEU A 79 -20.94 -1.87 -5.90
CA LEU A 79 -20.21 -2.87 -5.12
C LEU A 79 -20.46 -2.70 -3.62
N THR A 80 -20.58 -1.47 -3.13
CA THR A 80 -21.01 -1.19 -1.75
C THR A 80 -22.39 -1.79 -1.46
N ALA A 81 -23.35 -1.61 -2.39
CA ALA A 81 -24.69 -2.18 -2.26
C ALA A 81 -24.70 -3.72 -2.32
N LEU A 82 -23.78 -4.32 -3.09
CA LEU A 82 -23.61 -5.77 -3.13
C LEU A 82 -23.02 -6.30 -1.81
N ASP A 83 -22.05 -5.61 -1.23
CA ASP A 83 -21.42 -5.98 0.04
C ASP A 83 -22.44 -5.88 1.21
N ASP A 84 -23.19 -4.77 1.28
CA ASP A 84 -24.30 -4.60 2.24
C ASP A 84 -25.36 -5.72 2.13
N HIS A 85 -25.66 -6.14 0.90
CA HIS A 85 -26.61 -7.23 0.65
C HIS A 85 -26.04 -8.58 1.13
N LEU A 86 -24.75 -8.84 0.89
CA LEU A 86 -24.09 -10.07 1.32
C LEU A 86 -23.97 -10.13 2.85
N ASP A 87 -23.65 -9.03 3.51
CA ASP A 87 -23.65 -8.92 4.98
C ASP A 87 -25.03 -9.19 5.58
N THR A 88 -26.08 -8.65 4.95
CA THR A 88 -27.46 -8.91 5.35
C THR A 88 -27.82 -10.40 5.24
N VAL A 89 -27.41 -11.07 4.17
CA VAL A 89 -27.65 -12.51 3.97
C VAL A 89 -26.84 -13.36 4.95
N ALA A 90 -25.59 -12.99 5.23
CA ALA A 90 -24.73 -13.69 6.19
C ALA A 90 -25.28 -13.58 7.62
N TYR A 91 -25.75 -12.40 8.02
CA TYR A 91 -26.34 -12.16 9.34
C TYR A 91 -27.60 -13.00 9.57
N CYS A 92 -28.50 -13.07 8.58
CA CYS A 92 -29.71 -13.90 8.66
C CYS A 92 -29.40 -15.39 8.82
N ARG A 93 -28.29 -15.87 8.26
CA ARG A 93 -27.89 -17.29 8.28
C ARG A 93 -27.26 -17.74 9.60
N HIS A 94 -26.95 -16.81 10.50
CA HIS A 94 -26.43 -17.09 11.85
C HIS A 94 -27.49 -17.01 12.95
N GLN A 95 -28.75 -16.72 12.59
CA GLN A 95 -29.88 -16.66 13.52
C GLN A 95 -30.82 -17.87 13.45
N ASP A 96 -30.54 -18.85 12.58
CA ASP A 96 -31.15 -20.19 12.54
C ASP A 96 -30.25 -21.22 13.23
#